data_AF-A0A2V5MIH4-F1
#
_entry.id   AF-A0A2V5MIH4-F1
#
_cell.length_a   1.000
_cell.length_b   1.000
_cell.length_c   1.000
_cell.angle_alpha   90.00
_cell.angle_beta   90.00
_cell.angle_gamma   90.00
#
_symmetry.space_group_name_H-M   'P 1'
#
loop_
_entity.id
_entity.type
_entity.pdbx_description
1 polymer ?
#
loop_
_entity_poly.entity_id
_entity_poly.type
_entity_poly.pdbx_seq_one_letter_code
_entity_poly.pdbx_strand_id
1 'polypeptide(L)'
;MENQVVIFDKPDRLKALRSVSGSKVAVMANWRPADGFDGWVNSLQPDAVEIEANEITSAIVESFHRLGIKVQTMNLGAWDKPEFWDKSVRAGADWIQTDLPEEIIAHIFMQQRPKRPALVSFHRGANHYAPENTLPAFLKAARLGADYVEFDVRTTRDGRFFLLHDSQLDRTSNGKGPIAQALAEEVAKLDAGGWFGRPFAGLHLPTLDEFLTAVPPSVQLYFDAKAIPPDALSAAVEKYHLAERTIVYQSADYLVKLKAINPRIRALPPLGRPEEIDGLAAKLQPYAVDAKWSILSKEVIDRCHAHGIKVFSDALGANEKIEQYQQALEWGIDLIQTDHPLRVYRAMALHGMSAEKARK
;
A
#
# COMPACT_ATOMS: atom_id res chain seq x y z
N MET A 1 -7.42 -34.89 9.84
CA MET A 1 -7.20 -33.48 10.24
C MET A 1 -6.16 -33.32 11.35
N GLU A 2 -5.68 -34.40 12.00
CA GLU A 2 -4.69 -34.33 13.11
C GLU A 2 -3.40 -33.56 12.73
N ASN A 3 -2.94 -33.66 11.47
CA ASN A 3 -1.74 -32.96 10.99
C ASN A 3 -2.00 -31.53 10.44
N GLN A 4 -3.18 -30.95 10.66
CA GLN A 4 -3.57 -29.64 10.12
C GLN A 4 -3.99 -28.65 11.21
N VAL A 5 -3.90 -29.03 12.48
CA VAL A 5 -4.39 -28.22 13.61
C VAL A 5 -3.33 -28.14 14.70
N VAL A 6 -3.16 -26.93 15.22
CA VAL A 6 -2.50 -26.66 16.50
C VAL A 6 -3.54 -26.11 17.46
N ILE A 7 -3.66 -26.69 18.66
CA ILE A 7 -4.58 -26.22 19.70
C ILE A 7 -3.84 -25.31 20.67
N PHE A 8 -4.32 -24.07 20.77
CA PHE A 8 -3.87 -23.09 21.75
C PHE A 8 -4.82 -23.05 22.94
N ASP A 9 -4.33 -23.29 24.16
CA ASP A 9 -5.09 -23.14 25.41
C ASP A 9 -4.14 -23.05 26.62
N LYS A 10 -4.71 -22.97 27.83
CA LYS A 10 -3.97 -23.03 29.09
C LYS A 10 -3.30 -24.40 29.28
N PRO A 11 -2.10 -24.45 29.90
CA PRO A 11 -1.33 -25.68 30.06
C PRO A 11 -2.11 -26.88 30.61
N ASP A 12 -2.97 -26.70 31.62
CA ASP A 12 -3.71 -27.82 32.23
C ASP A 12 -4.73 -28.46 31.28
N ARG A 13 -5.37 -27.66 30.42
CA ARG A 13 -6.30 -28.18 29.40
C ARG A 13 -5.56 -28.88 28.29
N LEU A 14 -4.40 -28.36 27.90
CA LEU A 14 -3.56 -29.00 26.89
C LEU A 14 -2.99 -30.34 27.38
N LYS A 15 -2.61 -30.45 28.66
CA LYS A 15 -2.20 -31.73 29.26
C LYS A 15 -3.33 -32.76 29.20
N ALA A 16 -4.55 -32.35 29.55
CA ALA A 16 -5.73 -33.22 29.44
C ALA A 16 -5.99 -33.65 27.99
N LEU A 17 -5.89 -32.71 27.04
CA LEU A 17 -6.02 -32.98 25.61
C LEU A 17 -4.95 -33.97 25.10
N ARG A 18 -3.69 -33.79 25.49
CA ARG A 18 -2.59 -34.70 25.10
C ARG A 18 -2.82 -36.11 25.63
N SER A 19 -3.30 -36.24 26.87
CA SER A 19 -3.65 -37.53 27.46
C SER A 19 -4.75 -38.23 26.67
N VAL A 20 -5.83 -37.52 26.33
CA VAL A 20 -6.97 -38.09 25.59
C VAL A 20 -6.61 -38.40 24.12
N SER A 21 -5.83 -37.54 23.47
CA SER A 21 -5.44 -37.70 22.06
C SER A 21 -4.27 -38.64 21.83
N GLY A 22 -3.59 -39.08 22.89
CA GLY A 22 -2.33 -39.83 22.77
C GLY A 22 -1.23 -39.01 22.09
N SER A 23 -1.20 -37.69 22.33
CA SER A 23 -0.25 -36.73 21.72
C SER A 23 -0.28 -36.66 20.19
N LYS A 24 -1.38 -37.07 19.55
CA LYS A 24 -1.53 -36.97 18.09
C LYS A 24 -1.91 -35.57 17.60
N VAL A 25 -2.43 -34.72 18.49
CA VAL A 25 -2.84 -33.35 18.18
C VAL A 25 -1.76 -32.41 18.68
N ALA A 26 -1.23 -31.57 17.80
CA ALA A 26 -0.22 -30.59 18.15
C ALA A 26 -0.80 -29.53 19.10
N VAL A 27 -0.04 -29.16 20.12
CA VAL A 27 -0.45 -28.14 21.11
C VAL A 27 0.50 -26.96 21.16
N MET A 28 -0.07 -25.78 21.43
CA MET A 28 0.66 -24.54 21.64
C MET A 28 0.20 -23.87 22.92
N ALA A 29 1.13 -23.32 23.71
CA ALA A 29 0.80 -22.54 24.89
C ALA A 29 1.63 -21.27 24.93
N ASN A 30 1.09 -20.26 25.62
CA ASN A 30 1.86 -19.07 25.95
C ASN A 30 2.94 -19.42 26.98
N TRP A 31 4.14 -18.86 26.80
CA TRP A 31 5.24 -18.95 27.73
C TRP A 31 5.91 -17.60 27.90
N ARG A 32 6.27 -17.27 29.14
CA ARG A 32 7.08 -16.10 29.48
C ARG A 32 8.39 -16.52 30.12
N PRO A 33 9.47 -15.71 29.99
CA PRO A 33 10.74 -15.97 30.69
C PRO A 33 10.58 -16.21 32.19
N ALA A 34 9.61 -15.55 32.83
CA ALA A 34 9.32 -15.70 34.25
C ALA A 34 8.77 -17.09 34.64
N ASP A 35 8.20 -17.84 33.69
CA ASP A 35 7.63 -19.17 33.95
C ASP A 35 8.72 -20.26 34.10
N GLY A 36 9.97 -19.95 33.73
CA GLY A 36 11.07 -20.91 33.69
C GLY A 36 10.97 -21.87 32.49
N PHE A 37 12.12 -22.31 31.98
CA PHE A 37 12.18 -23.10 30.75
C PHE A 37 11.96 -24.60 31.00
N ASP A 38 12.90 -25.26 31.70
CA ASP A 38 12.92 -26.73 31.82
C ASP A 38 11.67 -27.30 32.50
N GLY A 39 11.23 -26.67 33.60
CA GLY A 39 10.05 -27.12 34.33
C GLY A 39 8.77 -27.02 33.49
N TRP A 40 8.63 -25.94 32.74
CA TRP A 40 7.47 -25.71 31.89
C TRP A 40 7.44 -26.70 30.72
N VAL A 41 8.54 -26.81 29.97
CA VAL A 41 8.65 -27.70 28.81
C VAL A 41 8.43 -29.16 29.21
N ASN A 42 9.05 -29.63 30.29
CA ASN A 42 8.89 -31.01 30.75
C ASN A 42 7.46 -31.30 31.21
N SER A 43 6.75 -30.31 31.74
CA SER A 43 5.37 -30.50 32.22
C SER A 43 4.35 -30.60 31.09
N LEU A 44 4.57 -29.89 29.98
CA LEU A 44 3.59 -29.73 28.89
C LEU A 44 3.97 -30.50 27.62
N GLN A 45 5.27 -30.60 27.32
CA GLN A 45 5.82 -31.14 26.07
C GLN A 45 5.11 -30.57 24.83
N PRO A 46 5.12 -29.24 24.64
CA PRO A 46 4.36 -28.62 23.56
C PRO A 46 5.06 -28.78 22.21
N ASP A 47 4.29 -28.69 21.14
CA ASP A 47 4.77 -28.75 19.75
C ASP A 47 5.11 -27.35 19.22
N ALA A 48 4.47 -26.33 19.79
CA ALA A 48 4.76 -24.92 19.56
C ALA A 48 4.62 -24.09 20.84
N VAL A 49 5.22 -22.91 20.86
CA VAL A 49 5.11 -21.94 21.96
C VAL A 49 4.78 -20.57 21.40
N GLU A 50 3.95 -19.82 22.10
CA GLU A 50 3.69 -18.42 21.82
C GLU A 50 4.38 -17.53 22.86
N ILE A 51 5.07 -16.50 22.39
CA ILE A 51 5.86 -15.59 23.24
C ILE A 51 5.52 -14.15 22.85
N GLU A 52 5.37 -13.26 23.83
CA GLU A 52 5.14 -11.84 23.54
C GLU A 52 6.34 -11.22 22.80
N ALA A 53 6.07 -10.39 21.79
CA ALA A 53 7.14 -9.83 20.95
C ALA A 53 8.13 -8.93 21.73
N ASN A 54 7.72 -8.36 22.87
CA ASN A 54 8.63 -7.61 23.75
C ASN A 54 9.60 -8.51 24.52
N GLU A 55 9.28 -9.78 24.73
CA GLU A 55 10.10 -10.73 25.49
C GLU A 55 10.97 -11.63 24.60
N ILE A 56 10.68 -11.72 23.30
CA ILE A 56 11.39 -12.63 22.39
C ILE A 56 12.88 -12.27 22.23
N THR A 57 13.74 -13.28 22.16
CA THR A 57 15.17 -13.14 21.81
C THR A 57 15.63 -14.36 20.99
N SER A 58 16.72 -14.24 20.22
CA SER A 58 17.29 -15.37 19.47
C SER A 58 17.67 -16.53 20.40
N ALA A 59 18.21 -16.26 21.59
CA ALA A 59 18.57 -17.29 22.57
C ALA A 59 17.35 -18.07 23.09
N ILE A 60 16.20 -17.40 23.26
CA ILE A 60 14.94 -18.05 23.64
C ILE A 60 14.47 -18.95 22.48
N VAL A 61 14.41 -18.42 21.26
CA VAL A 61 13.99 -19.18 20.07
C VAL A 61 14.85 -20.41 19.85
N GLU A 62 16.18 -20.25 19.89
CA GLU A 62 17.14 -21.35 19.76
C GLU A 62 16.94 -22.44 20.83
N SER A 63 16.55 -22.06 22.05
CA SER A 63 16.29 -23.01 23.13
C SER A 63 15.09 -23.90 22.82
N PHE A 64 14.00 -23.36 22.28
CA PHE A 64 12.84 -24.13 21.83
C PHE A 64 13.15 -24.96 20.57
N HIS A 65 13.85 -24.37 19.59
CA HIS A 65 14.22 -25.06 18.35
C HIS A 65 15.12 -26.27 18.59
N ARG A 66 16.03 -26.23 19.59
CA ARG A 66 16.83 -27.40 19.98
C ARG A 66 16.00 -28.61 20.42
N LEU A 67 14.77 -28.38 20.87
CA LEU A 67 13.82 -29.42 21.27
C LEU A 67 12.80 -29.75 20.17
N GLY A 68 12.94 -29.16 18.98
CA GLY A 68 11.99 -29.32 17.87
C GLY A 68 10.69 -28.55 18.05
N ILE A 69 10.61 -27.63 19.02
CA ILE A 69 9.40 -26.86 19.35
C ILE A 69 9.37 -25.60 18.48
N LYS A 70 8.24 -25.36 17.79
CA LYS A 70 8.04 -24.16 16.96
C LYS A 70 7.76 -22.92 17.79
N VAL A 71 8.17 -21.74 17.32
CA VAL A 71 7.99 -20.48 18.04
C VAL A 71 7.12 -19.51 17.25
N GLN A 72 5.99 -19.12 17.84
CA GLN A 72 5.17 -18.01 17.43
C GLN A 72 5.48 -16.78 18.30
N THR A 73 5.59 -15.61 17.68
CA THR A 73 5.58 -14.34 18.41
C THR A 73 4.22 -13.68 18.34
N MET A 74 3.70 -13.23 19.48
CA MET A 74 2.49 -12.40 19.55
C MET A 74 2.87 -10.92 19.37
N ASN A 75 2.68 -10.41 18.16
CA ASN A 75 2.85 -9.01 17.78
C ASN A 75 1.48 -8.34 17.68
N LEU A 76 0.82 -8.10 18.81
CA LEU A 76 -0.50 -7.47 18.87
C LEU A 76 -0.46 -6.19 19.71
N GLY A 77 -1.45 -5.31 19.49
CA GLY A 77 -1.59 -4.06 20.25
C GLY A 77 -0.35 -3.16 20.17
N ALA A 78 0.25 -2.83 21.32
CA ALA A 78 1.43 -1.96 21.38
C ALA A 78 2.68 -2.54 20.70
N TRP A 79 2.68 -3.85 20.42
CA TRP A 79 3.78 -4.58 19.81
C TRP A 79 3.59 -4.84 18.31
N ASP A 80 2.45 -4.45 17.72
CA ASP A 80 2.20 -4.63 16.29
C ASP A 80 2.76 -3.44 15.49
N LYS A 81 4.08 -3.30 15.50
CA LYS A 81 4.80 -2.19 14.86
C LYS A 81 6.21 -2.61 14.41
N PRO A 82 6.83 -1.88 13.46
CA PRO A 82 8.10 -2.23 12.82
C PRO A 82 9.22 -2.73 13.73
N GLU A 83 9.45 -2.04 14.84
CA GLU A 83 10.49 -2.39 15.83
C GLU A 83 10.38 -3.85 16.31
N PHE A 84 9.15 -4.29 16.59
CA PHE A 84 8.88 -5.62 17.13
C PHE A 84 8.72 -6.66 16.03
N TRP A 85 8.28 -6.27 14.83
CA TRP A 85 8.34 -7.16 13.66
C TRP A 85 9.79 -7.54 13.35
N ASP A 86 10.69 -6.56 13.30
CA ASP A 86 12.12 -6.77 13.09
C ASP A 86 12.74 -7.62 14.21
N LYS A 87 12.30 -7.40 15.45
CA LYS A 87 12.74 -8.19 16.59
C LYS A 87 12.32 -9.66 16.45
N SER A 88 11.06 -9.93 16.11
CA SER A 88 10.54 -11.29 15.91
C SER A 88 11.25 -12.01 14.76
N VAL A 89 11.43 -11.33 13.61
CA VAL A 89 12.14 -11.91 12.46
C VAL A 89 13.61 -12.21 12.80
N ARG A 90 14.33 -11.27 13.43
CA ARG A 90 15.73 -11.48 13.83
C ARG A 90 15.90 -12.54 14.92
N ALA A 91 14.91 -12.72 15.78
CA ALA A 91 14.91 -13.78 16.77
C ALA A 91 14.82 -15.17 16.11
N GLY A 92 14.34 -15.26 14.87
CA GLY A 92 14.16 -16.53 14.15
C GLY A 92 12.81 -17.18 14.45
N ALA A 93 11.80 -16.40 14.84
CA ALA A 93 10.44 -16.90 15.05
C ALA A 93 9.93 -17.61 13.78
N ASP A 94 9.25 -18.75 13.97
CA ASP A 94 8.63 -19.48 12.86
C ASP A 94 7.37 -18.77 12.36
N TRP A 95 6.60 -18.20 13.28
CA TRP A 95 5.34 -17.50 13.00
C TRP A 95 5.25 -16.16 13.73
N ILE A 96 4.57 -15.20 13.11
CA ILE A 96 4.22 -13.91 13.72
C ILE A 96 2.70 -13.79 13.70
N GLN A 97 2.09 -13.70 14.87
CA GLN A 97 0.67 -13.35 15.01
C GLN A 97 0.55 -11.82 15.02
N THR A 98 -0.28 -11.28 14.12
CA THR A 98 -0.41 -9.84 13.86
C THR A 98 -1.80 -9.53 13.31
N ASP A 99 -2.28 -8.29 13.53
CA ASP A 99 -3.46 -7.74 12.87
C ASP A 99 -3.10 -6.98 11.57
N LEU A 100 -1.80 -6.88 11.25
CA LEU A 100 -1.23 -6.09 10.15
C LEU A 100 -0.32 -6.91 9.20
N PRO A 101 -0.74 -8.10 8.72
CA PRO A 101 0.13 -8.98 7.94
C PRO A 101 0.68 -8.33 6.65
N GLU A 102 -0.14 -7.55 5.95
CA GLU A 102 0.29 -6.79 4.77
C GLU A 102 1.38 -5.74 5.07
N GLU A 103 1.34 -5.11 6.25
CA GLU A 103 2.32 -4.09 6.63
C GLU A 103 3.65 -4.75 7.00
N ILE A 104 3.62 -5.92 7.66
CA ILE A 104 4.83 -6.72 7.88
C ILE A 104 5.49 -7.10 6.55
N ILE A 105 4.70 -7.61 5.60
CA ILE A 105 5.22 -8.01 4.27
C ILE A 105 5.85 -6.82 3.55
N ALA A 106 5.15 -5.67 3.52
CA ALA A 106 5.66 -4.45 2.89
C ALA A 106 6.93 -3.94 3.58
N HIS A 107 6.94 -3.88 4.91
CA HIS A 107 8.06 -3.42 5.73
C HIS A 107 9.32 -4.26 5.48
N ILE A 108 9.21 -5.59 5.56
CA ILE A 108 10.33 -6.50 5.31
C ILE A 108 10.84 -6.35 3.87
N PHE A 109 9.93 -6.26 2.90
CA PHE A 109 10.31 -6.04 1.51
C PHE A 109 11.12 -4.74 1.32
N MET A 110 10.65 -3.63 1.89
CA MET A 110 11.32 -2.33 1.79
C MET A 110 12.71 -2.35 2.42
N GLN A 111 12.88 -3.02 3.56
CA GLN A 111 14.20 -3.18 4.18
C GLN A 111 15.17 -4.00 3.30
N GLN A 112 14.68 -5.06 2.66
CA GLN A 112 15.52 -5.93 1.82
C GLN A 112 15.83 -5.31 0.45
N ARG A 113 15.04 -4.36 -0.03
CA ARG A 113 15.14 -3.75 -1.36
C ARG A 113 15.15 -2.22 -1.28
N PRO A 114 16.19 -1.59 -0.72
CA PRO A 114 16.27 -0.12 -0.62
C PRO A 114 16.37 0.57 -1.98
N LYS A 115 16.82 -0.15 -3.03
CA LYS A 115 16.78 0.29 -4.43
C LYS A 115 15.79 -0.57 -5.19
N ARG A 116 14.71 0.05 -5.67
CA ARG A 116 13.64 -0.60 -6.44
C ARG A 116 13.73 -0.20 -7.92
N PRO A 117 13.40 -1.11 -8.85
CA PRO A 117 13.51 -0.85 -10.29
C PRO A 117 12.47 0.17 -10.80
N ALA A 118 11.37 0.33 -10.08
CA ALA A 118 10.31 1.30 -10.37
C ALA A 118 9.70 1.82 -9.06
N LEU A 119 9.04 2.96 -9.14
CA LEU A 119 8.18 3.49 -8.08
C LEU A 119 6.79 2.84 -8.14
N VAL A 120 6.03 2.94 -7.05
CA VAL A 120 4.67 2.41 -6.95
C VAL A 120 3.69 3.50 -6.53
N SER A 121 2.67 3.74 -7.34
CA SER A 121 1.52 4.58 -7.00
C SER A 121 0.36 3.71 -6.54
N PHE A 122 -0.27 4.10 -5.43
CA PHE A 122 -1.47 3.43 -4.93
C PHE A 122 -2.68 4.20 -5.43
N HIS A 123 -3.45 3.58 -6.33
CA HIS A 123 -4.60 4.20 -6.98
C HIS A 123 -5.72 4.45 -5.97
N ARG A 124 -6.11 5.72 -5.79
CA ARG A 124 -7.09 6.16 -4.78
C ARG A 124 -6.75 5.76 -3.35
N GLY A 125 -5.46 5.61 -3.05
CA GLY A 125 -4.94 5.07 -1.79
C GLY A 125 -4.93 3.54 -1.75
N ALA A 126 -4.82 2.95 -0.56
CA ALA A 126 -4.86 1.49 -0.38
C ALA A 126 -6.31 0.96 -0.45
N ASN A 127 -6.96 1.12 -1.60
CA ASN A 127 -8.41 0.97 -1.78
C ASN A 127 -8.98 -0.45 -1.57
N HIS A 128 -8.12 -1.47 -1.47
CA HIS A 128 -8.52 -2.82 -1.03
C HIS A 128 -8.55 -3.00 0.49
N TYR A 129 -7.97 -2.06 1.24
CA TYR A 129 -7.81 -2.14 2.69
C TYR A 129 -8.65 -1.09 3.43
N ALA A 130 -9.06 -0.04 2.75
CA ALA A 130 -9.93 1.02 3.27
C ALA A 130 -10.68 1.69 2.09
N PRO A 131 -11.79 2.43 2.35
CA PRO A 131 -12.57 3.07 1.29
C PRO A 131 -11.71 3.98 0.41
N GLU A 132 -11.84 3.88 -0.91
CA GLU A 132 -11.08 4.69 -1.88
C GLU A 132 -11.22 6.19 -1.62
N ASN A 133 -10.18 6.98 -1.92
CA ASN A 133 -10.17 8.44 -1.76
C ASN A 133 -10.44 8.93 -0.31
N THR A 134 -10.07 8.14 0.71
CA THR A 134 -10.23 8.50 2.13
C THR A 134 -8.92 8.56 2.91
N LEU A 135 -8.90 9.34 4.01
CA LEU A 135 -7.72 9.43 4.90
C LEU A 135 -7.22 8.05 5.37
N PRO A 136 -8.08 7.11 5.82
CA PRO A 136 -7.63 5.76 6.16
C PRO A 136 -6.92 5.04 5.00
N ALA A 137 -7.41 5.16 3.76
CA ALA A 137 -6.77 4.54 2.59
C ALA A 137 -5.40 5.15 2.29
N PHE A 138 -5.24 6.47 2.43
CA PHE A 138 -3.94 7.13 2.22
C PHE A 138 -2.93 6.83 3.33
N LEU A 139 -3.37 6.81 4.59
CA LEU A 139 -2.51 6.44 5.71
C LEU A 139 -2.07 4.98 5.61
N LYS A 140 -2.98 4.08 5.21
CA LYS A 140 -2.62 2.69 4.93
C LYS A 140 -1.65 2.56 3.77
N ALA A 141 -1.83 3.32 2.69
CA ALA A 141 -0.89 3.34 1.57
C ALA A 141 0.52 3.76 1.99
N ALA A 142 0.63 4.80 2.84
CA ALA A 142 1.92 5.22 3.38
C ALA A 142 2.57 4.14 4.25
N ARG A 143 1.81 3.43 5.10
CA ARG A 143 2.32 2.30 5.91
C ARG A 143 2.75 1.11 5.05
N LEU A 144 2.11 0.91 3.90
CA LEU A 144 2.49 -0.09 2.90
C LEU A 144 3.63 0.38 1.98
N GLY A 145 4.21 1.56 2.21
CA GLY A 145 5.40 2.04 1.49
C GLY A 145 5.13 2.59 0.09
N ALA A 146 3.94 3.15 -0.15
CA ALA A 146 3.64 3.84 -1.40
C ALA A 146 4.65 4.97 -1.68
N ASP A 147 5.13 5.06 -2.93
CA ASP A 147 5.92 6.22 -3.37
C ASP A 147 5.01 7.40 -3.69
N TYR A 148 3.88 7.10 -4.32
CA TYR A 148 2.81 8.02 -4.66
C TYR A 148 1.49 7.50 -4.13
N VAL A 149 0.63 8.41 -3.69
CA VAL A 149 -0.79 8.15 -3.55
C VAL A 149 -1.53 8.93 -4.62
N GLU A 150 -2.33 8.23 -5.41
CA GLU A 150 -3.23 8.86 -6.36
C GLU A 150 -4.57 9.17 -5.70
N PHE A 151 -5.15 10.30 -6.09
CA PHE A 151 -6.45 10.75 -5.60
C PHE A 151 -7.13 11.66 -6.63
N ASP A 152 -8.46 11.65 -6.58
CA ASP A 152 -9.31 12.36 -7.52
C ASP A 152 -9.94 13.59 -6.89
N VAL A 153 -9.89 14.75 -7.55
CA VAL A 153 -10.51 15.96 -7.02
C VAL A 153 -11.67 16.45 -7.87
N ARG A 154 -12.82 16.61 -7.21
CA ARG A 154 -14.04 17.21 -7.77
C ARG A 154 -14.52 18.40 -6.97
N THR A 155 -15.38 19.19 -7.60
CA THR A 155 -15.86 20.47 -7.07
C THR A 155 -17.36 20.44 -6.89
N THR A 156 -17.83 20.93 -5.74
CA THR A 156 -19.25 21.14 -5.45
C THR A 156 -19.81 22.37 -6.16
N ARG A 157 -21.13 22.56 -6.11
CA ARG A 157 -21.81 23.72 -6.73
C ARG A 157 -21.29 25.07 -6.23
N ASP A 158 -20.91 25.13 -4.96
CA ASP A 158 -20.38 26.29 -4.25
C ASP A 158 -18.84 26.37 -4.24
N GLY A 159 -18.17 25.58 -5.08
CA GLY A 159 -16.73 25.73 -5.33
C GLY A 159 -15.81 25.05 -4.32
N ARG A 160 -16.31 24.13 -3.49
CA ARG A 160 -15.49 23.37 -2.53
C ARG A 160 -14.94 22.10 -3.18
N PHE A 161 -13.67 21.78 -2.88
CA PHE A 161 -12.97 20.60 -3.41
C PHE A 161 -13.08 19.39 -2.47
N PHE A 162 -13.53 18.27 -3.00
CA PHE A 162 -13.64 16.97 -2.32
C PHE A 162 -12.93 15.88 -3.10
N LEU A 163 -12.49 14.86 -2.36
CA LEU A 163 -11.88 13.66 -2.92
C LEU A 163 -12.96 12.68 -3.37
N LEU A 164 -13.10 12.52 -4.69
CA LEU A 164 -14.11 11.66 -5.29
C LEU A 164 -13.80 11.36 -6.75
N HIS A 165 -13.68 10.08 -7.09
CA HIS A 165 -13.46 9.65 -8.48
C HIS A 165 -14.67 9.94 -9.38
N ASP A 166 -15.85 9.45 -8.98
CA ASP A 166 -17.04 9.47 -9.81
C ASP A 166 -17.64 10.89 -9.86
N SER A 167 -18.28 11.27 -10.97
CA SER A 167 -19.03 12.53 -11.01
C SER A 167 -20.32 12.47 -10.17
N GLN A 168 -20.74 11.27 -9.79
CA GLN A 168 -21.94 10.97 -9.01
C GLN A 168 -21.54 10.51 -7.61
N LEU A 169 -22.33 10.85 -6.59
CA LEU A 169 -22.11 10.47 -5.19
C LEU A 169 -22.47 9.01 -4.90
N ASP A 170 -23.17 8.36 -5.84
CA ASP A 170 -23.93 7.13 -5.62
C ASP A 170 -23.12 5.89 -5.23
N ARG A 171 -21.93 5.68 -5.82
CA ARG A 171 -21.20 4.41 -5.69
C ARG A 171 -20.46 4.28 -4.38
N THR A 172 -19.81 5.36 -3.94
CA THR A 172 -18.87 5.38 -2.80
C THR A 172 -19.37 6.24 -1.66
N SER A 173 -20.66 6.56 -1.63
CA SER A 173 -21.29 7.20 -0.49
C SER A 173 -22.77 6.84 -0.39
N ASN A 174 -23.41 7.24 0.70
CA ASN A 174 -24.87 7.20 0.84
C ASN A 174 -25.60 8.36 0.13
N GLY A 175 -24.88 9.28 -0.53
CA GLY A 175 -25.45 10.37 -1.31
C GLY A 175 -25.98 9.93 -2.68
N LYS A 176 -26.64 10.87 -3.38
CA LYS A 176 -27.22 10.65 -4.71
C LYS A 176 -27.00 11.82 -5.63
N GLY A 177 -26.77 11.52 -6.90
CA GLY A 177 -26.67 12.52 -7.96
C GLY A 177 -25.30 13.19 -8.06
N PRO A 178 -25.18 14.20 -8.94
CA PRO A 178 -23.90 14.76 -9.31
C PRO A 178 -23.35 15.70 -8.22
N ILE A 179 -22.09 15.49 -7.82
CA ILE A 179 -21.43 16.34 -6.81
C ILE A 179 -21.42 17.82 -7.21
N ALA A 180 -21.30 18.10 -8.51
CA ALA A 180 -21.30 19.47 -9.05
C ALA A 180 -22.62 20.24 -8.84
N GLN A 181 -23.70 19.55 -8.44
CA GLN A 181 -24.98 20.18 -8.11
C GLN A 181 -25.24 20.24 -6.59
N ALA A 182 -24.47 19.52 -5.78
CA ALA A 182 -24.59 19.51 -4.33
C ALA A 182 -23.84 20.70 -3.70
N LEU A 183 -24.29 21.15 -2.52
CA LEU A 183 -23.55 22.08 -1.67
C LEU A 183 -22.50 21.33 -0.82
N ALA A 184 -21.40 22.02 -0.52
CA ALA A 184 -20.33 21.46 0.33
C ALA A 184 -20.84 20.95 1.69
N GLU A 185 -21.77 21.67 2.30
CA GLU A 185 -22.36 21.28 3.58
C GLU A 185 -23.22 20.01 3.52
N GLU A 186 -23.77 19.69 2.35
CA GLU A 186 -24.55 18.46 2.12
C GLU A 186 -23.58 17.29 1.92
N VAL A 187 -22.55 17.49 1.09
CA VAL A 187 -21.50 16.49 0.83
C VAL A 187 -20.75 16.12 2.11
N ALA A 188 -20.45 17.09 2.97
CA ALA A 188 -19.73 16.86 4.23
C ALA A 188 -20.49 15.98 5.24
N LYS A 189 -21.81 15.79 5.07
CA LYS A 189 -22.65 14.94 5.95
C LYS A 189 -22.77 13.51 5.45
N LEU A 190 -22.26 13.20 4.26
CA LEU A 190 -22.39 11.88 3.65
C LEU A 190 -21.47 10.87 4.32
N ASP A 191 -21.94 9.63 4.37
CA ASP A 191 -21.12 8.47 4.72
C ASP A 191 -20.46 7.91 3.46
N ALA A 192 -19.14 8.00 3.42
CA ALA A 192 -18.24 7.55 2.37
C ALA A 192 -17.52 6.23 2.66
N GLY A 193 -17.83 5.57 3.79
CA GLY A 193 -17.14 4.34 4.21
C GLY A 193 -18.06 3.16 4.47
N GLY A 194 -19.33 3.38 4.78
CA GLY A 194 -20.30 2.32 5.08
C GLY A 194 -20.49 1.31 3.94
N TRP A 195 -20.32 1.74 2.68
CA TRP A 195 -20.37 0.85 1.51
C TRP A 195 -19.21 -0.14 1.45
N PHE A 196 -18.05 0.22 2.02
CA PHE A 196 -16.86 -0.61 2.02
C PHE A 196 -16.92 -1.66 3.12
N GLY A 197 -17.41 -1.28 4.30
CA GLY A 197 -17.61 -2.21 5.40
C GLY A 197 -17.89 -1.54 6.74
N ARG A 198 -18.42 -2.32 7.68
CA ARG A 198 -18.81 -1.87 9.03
C ARG A 198 -17.72 -1.10 9.78
N PRO A 199 -16.42 -1.45 9.71
CA PRO A 199 -15.37 -0.68 10.41
C PRO A 199 -15.21 0.78 9.93
N PHE A 200 -15.73 1.11 8.75
CA PHE A 200 -15.61 2.45 8.14
C PHE A 200 -16.95 3.19 8.08
N ALA A 201 -18.02 2.65 8.68
CA ALA A 201 -19.31 3.33 8.72
C ALA A 201 -19.20 4.69 9.40
N GLY A 202 -19.83 5.71 8.81
CA GLY A 202 -19.78 7.10 9.27
C GLY A 202 -18.54 7.89 8.87
N LEU A 203 -17.62 7.31 8.08
CA LEU A 203 -16.49 8.05 7.51
C LEU A 203 -17.01 9.08 6.51
N HIS A 204 -16.63 10.35 6.62
CA HIS A 204 -17.07 11.37 5.67
C HIS A 204 -16.21 11.41 4.39
N LEU A 205 -16.76 12.02 3.34
CA LEU A 205 -16.01 12.33 2.11
C LEU A 205 -14.96 13.42 2.43
N PRO A 206 -13.64 13.17 2.28
CA PRO A 206 -12.66 14.18 2.65
C PRO A 206 -12.65 15.35 1.68
N THR A 207 -12.44 16.55 2.22
CA THR A 207 -12.04 17.71 1.42
C THR A 207 -10.57 17.61 0.99
N LEU A 208 -10.21 18.31 -0.08
CA LEU A 208 -8.81 18.40 -0.50
C LEU A 208 -7.92 18.98 0.61
N ASP A 209 -8.38 20.01 1.35
CA ASP A 209 -7.62 20.61 2.45
C ASP A 209 -7.35 19.61 3.59
N GLU A 210 -8.35 18.80 3.98
CA GLU A 210 -8.16 17.78 5.02
C GLU A 210 -7.10 16.77 4.61
N PHE A 211 -7.14 16.31 3.35
CA PHE A 211 -6.13 15.41 2.82
C PHE A 211 -4.74 16.05 2.76
N LEU A 212 -4.59 17.24 2.19
CA LEU A 212 -3.30 17.92 2.09
C LEU A 212 -2.71 18.26 3.47
N THR A 213 -3.56 18.46 4.48
CA THR A 213 -3.14 18.63 5.89
C THR A 213 -2.61 17.32 6.49
N ALA A 214 -3.27 16.19 6.19
CA ALA A 214 -2.99 14.91 6.82
C ALA A 214 -1.97 14.04 6.07
N VAL A 215 -1.59 14.40 4.84
CA VAL A 215 -0.76 13.54 4.00
C VAL A 215 0.64 13.34 4.59
N PRO A 216 1.10 12.09 4.78
CA PRO A 216 2.43 11.83 5.34
C PRO A 216 3.55 12.44 4.50
N PRO A 217 4.66 12.92 5.10
CA PRO A 217 5.79 13.49 4.36
C PRO A 217 6.52 12.45 3.49
N SER A 218 6.34 11.16 3.77
CA SER A 218 6.99 10.05 3.07
C SER A 218 6.41 9.73 1.69
N VAL A 219 5.22 10.26 1.35
CA VAL A 219 4.54 9.94 0.08
C VAL A 219 4.48 11.16 -0.84
N GLN A 220 4.58 10.95 -2.14
CA GLN A 220 4.33 11.97 -3.14
C GLN A 220 2.85 12.00 -3.54
N LEU A 221 2.40 13.11 -4.12
CA LEU A 221 1.01 13.32 -4.51
C LEU A 221 0.85 13.10 -6.01
N TYR A 222 0.05 12.11 -6.41
CA TYR A 222 -0.45 11.97 -7.77
C TYR A 222 -1.87 12.53 -7.79
N PHE A 223 -2.02 13.73 -8.30
CA PHE A 223 -3.28 14.47 -8.29
C PHE A 223 -4.01 14.28 -9.62
N ASP A 224 -5.13 13.55 -9.64
CA ASP A 224 -6.04 13.52 -10.79
C ASP A 224 -7.02 14.70 -10.72
N ALA A 225 -6.78 15.69 -11.58
CA ALA A 225 -7.56 16.92 -11.64
C ALA A 225 -8.84 16.75 -12.48
N LYS A 226 -9.84 16.05 -11.93
CA LYS A 226 -11.12 15.79 -12.61
C LYS A 226 -11.92 17.07 -12.88
N ALA A 227 -12.06 17.94 -11.88
CA ALA A 227 -12.93 19.11 -11.99
C ALA A 227 -12.44 20.32 -11.16
N ILE A 228 -11.13 20.62 -11.17
CA ILE A 228 -10.54 21.76 -10.46
C ILE A 228 -9.75 22.65 -11.42
N PRO A 229 -9.94 24.00 -11.43
CA PRO A 229 -9.15 24.92 -12.24
C PRO A 229 -7.65 24.95 -11.87
N PRO A 230 -6.73 25.20 -12.83
CA PRO A 230 -5.29 25.20 -12.56
C PRO A 230 -4.82 26.17 -11.46
N ASP A 231 -5.41 27.36 -11.40
CA ASP A 231 -5.11 28.40 -10.42
C ASP A 231 -5.54 27.98 -9.01
N ALA A 232 -6.74 27.42 -8.88
CA ALA A 232 -7.24 26.89 -7.62
C ALA A 232 -6.44 25.67 -7.13
N LEU A 233 -6.06 24.77 -8.04
CA LEU A 233 -5.17 23.64 -7.72
C LEU A 233 -3.83 24.14 -7.21
N SER A 234 -3.19 25.06 -7.95
CA SER A 234 -1.91 25.63 -7.55
C SER A 234 -2.00 26.30 -6.18
N ALA A 235 -3.04 27.10 -5.94
CA ALA A 235 -3.24 27.75 -4.65
C ALA A 235 -3.40 26.73 -3.50
N ALA A 236 -4.16 25.65 -3.74
CA ALA A 236 -4.36 24.59 -2.75
C ALA A 236 -3.04 23.90 -2.36
N VAL A 237 -2.20 23.50 -3.33
CA VAL A 237 -0.93 22.82 -3.01
C VAL A 237 0.13 23.78 -2.45
N GLU A 238 0.11 25.05 -2.85
CA GLU A 238 1.01 26.09 -2.31
C GLU A 238 0.72 26.40 -0.85
N LYS A 239 -0.56 26.49 -0.48
CA LYS A 239 -1.01 26.72 0.89
C LYS A 239 -0.38 25.75 1.90
N TYR A 240 -0.11 24.51 1.46
CA TYR A 240 0.50 23.46 2.29
C TYR A 240 1.97 23.19 1.95
N HIS A 241 2.59 23.98 1.07
CA HIS A 241 3.99 23.81 0.63
C HIS A 241 4.26 22.44 -0.04
N LEU A 242 3.31 21.92 -0.80
CA LEU A 242 3.36 20.59 -1.41
C LEU A 242 3.67 20.61 -2.92
N ALA A 243 3.93 21.77 -3.51
CA ALA A 243 4.13 21.93 -4.96
C ALA A 243 5.19 20.97 -5.53
N GLU A 244 6.37 20.88 -4.90
CA GLU A 244 7.48 20.01 -5.37
C GLU A 244 7.21 18.51 -5.20
N ARG A 245 6.25 18.17 -4.33
CA ARG A 245 5.81 16.80 -4.06
C ARG A 245 4.62 16.38 -4.93
N THR A 246 4.11 17.28 -5.76
CA THR A 246 2.89 17.07 -6.54
C THR A 246 3.19 16.84 -8.01
N ILE A 247 2.61 15.77 -8.55
CA ILE A 247 2.43 15.56 -9.98
C ILE A 247 0.94 15.60 -10.32
N VAL A 248 0.58 16.29 -11.41
CA VAL A 248 -0.82 16.45 -11.81
C VAL A 248 -1.09 15.72 -13.12
N TYR A 249 -2.10 14.87 -13.11
CA TYR A 249 -2.64 14.22 -14.30
C TYR A 249 -3.77 15.05 -14.90
N GLN A 250 -3.59 15.46 -16.17
CA GLN A 250 -4.58 16.18 -16.97
C GLN A 250 -4.14 16.24 -18.45
N SER A 251 -5.02 16.66 -19.35
CA SER A 251 -4.69 17.04 -20.72
C SER A 251 -3.51 18.03 -20.80
N ALA A 252 -2.77 17.97 -21.91
CA ALA A 252 -1.63 18.84 -22.15
C ALA A 252 -1.98 20.34 -22.08
N ASP A 253 -3.18 20.76 -22.50
CA ASP A 253 -3.59 22.17 -22.48
C ASP A 253 -3.78 22.70 -21.06
N TYR A 254 -4.36 21.89 -20.17
CA TYR A 254 -4.47 22.23 -18.76
C TYR A 254 -3.08 22.33 -18.12
N LEU A 255 -2.21 21.36 -18.42
CA LEU A 255 -0.87 21.31 -17.83
C LEU A 255 0.03 22.44 -18.30
N VAL A 256 -0.12 22.93 -19.55
CA VAL A 256 0.54 24.16 -20.01
C VAL A 256 0.11 25.37 -19.16
N LYS A 257 -1.19 25.52 -18.90
CA LYS A 257 -1.71 26.60 -18.04
C LYS A 257 -1.20 26.47 -16.61
N LEU A 258 -1.23 25.26 -16.05
CA LEU A 258 -0.76 25.00 -14.70
C LEU A 258 0.74 25.30 -14.56
N LYS A 259 1.56 24.87 -15.51
CA LYS A 259 3.02 25.12 -15.52
C LYS A 259 3.35 26.61 -15.63
N ALA A 260 2.53 27.39 -16.35
CA ALA A 260 2.67 28.84 -16.42
C ALA A 260 2.34 29.55 -15.09
N ILE A 261 1.41 28.99 -14.29
CA ILE A 261 1.07 29.49 -12.95
C ILE A 261 2.13 29.05 -11.93
N ASN A 262 2.52 27.79 -11.99
CA ASN A 262 3.42 27.18 -11.02
C ASN A 262 4.29 26.09 -11.65
N PRO A 263 5.53 26.44 -12.05
CA PRO A 263 6.43 25.49 -12.72
C PRO A 263 7.02 24.44 -11.78
N ARG A 264 6.81 24.54 -10.46
CA ARG A 264 7.30 23.54 -9.48
C ARG A 264 6.43 22.29 -9.45
N ILE A 265 5.17 22.39 -9.87
CA ILE A 265 4.26 21.25 -9.96
C ILE A 265 4.62 20.43 -11.19
N ARG A 266 4.83 19.12 -11.01
CA ARG A 266 5.19 18.22 -12.11
C ARG A 266 3.97 17.93 -12.98
N ALA A 267 4.18 17.86 -14.29
CA ALA A 267 3.12 17.63 -15.27
C ALA A 267 3.13 16.17 -15.76
N LEU A 268 1.95 15.54 -15.83
CA LEU A 268 1.72 14.16 -16.28
C LEU A 268 0.56 14.09 -17.29
N PRO A 269 0.79 14.40 -18.58
CA PRO A 269 -0.25 14.20 -19.60
C PRO A 269 -0.50 12.72 -19.89
N PRO A 270 -1.72 12.35 -20.33
CA PRO A 270 -1.99 11.03 -20.86
C PRO A 270 -1.20 10.81 -22.17
N LEU A 271 -0.73 9.59 -22.36
CA LEU A 271 -0.17 9.10 -23.62
C LEU A 271 -1.06 7.97 -24.15
N GLY A 272 -1.86 8.29 -25.17
CA GLY A 272 -2.81 7.36 -25.76
C GLY A 272 -2.21 6.54 -26.90
N ARG A 273 -1.23 7.10 -27.61
CA ARG A 273 -0.58 6.46 -28.77
C ARG A 273 0.91 6.85 -28.86
N PRO A 274 1.80 5.94 -29.31
CA PRO A 274 3.24 6.23 -29.41
C PRO A 274 3.60 7.46 -30.26
N GLU A 275 2.80 7.82 -31.27
CA GLU A 275 3.08 8.96 -32.15
C GLU A 275 2.93 10.32 -31.44
N GLU A 276 2.28 10.35 -30.28
CA GLU A 276 2.04 11.58 -29.52
C GLU A 276 3.29 12.05 -28.72
N ILE A 277 4.30 11.17 -28.55
CA ILE A 277 5.46 11.41 -27.69
C ILE A 277 6.22 12.69 -28.07
N ASP A 278 6.62 12.82 -29.33
CA ASP A 278 7.43 13.97 -29.79
C ASP A 278 6.65 15.29 -29.65
N GLY A 279 5.33 15.23 -29.91
CA GLY A 279 4.43 16.38 -29.76
C GLY A 279 4.28 16.82 -28.31
N LEU A 280 4.14 15.86 -27.38
CA LEU A 280 4.12 16.14 -25.93
C LEU A 280 5.46 16.70 -25.44
N ALA A 281 6.57 16.13 -25.92
CA ALA A 281 7.92 16.60 -25.59
C ALA A 281 8.13 18.05 -26.03
N ALA A 282 7.78 18.39 -27.28
CA ALA A 282 7.92 19.73 -27.82
C ALA A 282 6.99 20.75 -27.15
N LYS A 283 5.75 20.34 -26.84
CA LYS A 283 4.72 21.25 -26.30
C LYS A 283 4.88 21.55 -24.82
N LEU A 284 5.18 20.52 -24.01
CA LEU A 284 5.09 20.61 -22.55
C LEU A 284 6.41 20.29 -21.86
N GLN A 285 7.26 19.46 -22.49
CA GLN A 285 8.41 18.81 -21.85
C GLN A 285 8.02 18.29 -20.45
N PRO A 286 7.06 17.36 -20.38
CA PRO A 286 6.49 16.92 -19.11
C PRO A 286 7.51 16.15 -18.28
N TYR A 287 7.26 16.06 -16.97
CA TYR A 287 8.10 15.25 -16.09
C TYR A 287 7.97 13.76 -16.40
N ALA A 288 6.73 13.34 -16.67
CA ALA A 288 6.36 11.98 -17.01
C ALA A 288 5.16 11.98 -17.96
N VAL A 289 4.85 10.84 -18.57
CA VAL A 289 3.56 10.57 -19.21
C VAL A 289 2.84 9.44 -18.49
N ASP A 290 1.51 9.49 -18.45
CA ASP A 290 0.70 8.34 -18.07
C ASP A 290 0.32 7.57 -19.34
N ALA A 291 1.09 6.54 -19.65
CA ALA A 291 0.90 5.71 -20.83
C ALA A 291 -0.18 4.66 -20.58
N LYS A 292 -1.12 4.51 -21.52
CA LYS A 292 -2.07 3.39 -21.47
C LYS A 292 -1.31 2.07 -21.43
N TRP A 293 -1.69 1.19 -20.51
CA TRP A 293 -1.06 -0.13 -20.38
C TRP A 293 -1.03 -0.91 -21.70
N SER A 294 -2.08 -0.79 -22.53
CA SER A 294 -2.20 -1.51 -23.80
C SER A 294 -1.22 -1.07 -24.89
N ILE A 295 -0.57 0.09 -24.75
CA ILE A 295 0.47 0.55 -25.70
C ILE A 295 1.88 0.38 -25.14
N LEU A 296 2.00 -0.07 -23.89
CA LEU A 296 3.27 -0.15 -23.21
C LEU A 296 4.16 -1.19 -23.90
N SER A 297 5.37 -0.79 -24.24
CA SER A 297 6.43 -1.67 -24.74
C SER A 297 7.79 -1.07 -24.38
N LYS A 298 8.85 -1.86 -24.53
CA LYS A 298 10.22 -1.35 -24.35
C LYS A 298 10.51 -0.16 -25.27
N GLU A 299 10.09 -0.23 -26.52
CA GLU A 299 10.33 0.82 -27.53
C GLU A 299 9.62 2.13 -27.16
N VAL A 300 8.39 2.06 -26.64
CA VAL A 300 7.65 3.22 -26.15
C VAL A 300 8.36 3.85 -24.95
N ILE A 301 8.81 3.02 -24.00
CA ILE A 301 9.53 3.49 -22.81
C ILE A 301 10.87 4.14 -23.21
N ASP A 302 11.67 3.46 -24.03
CA ASP A 302 12.96 3.97 -24.51
C ASP A 302 12.80 5.29 -25.27
N ARG A 303 11.74 5.45 -26.08
CA ARG A 303 11.47 6.69 -26.80
C ARG A 303 11.10 7.84 -25.87
N CYS A 304 10.27 7.59 -24.85
CA CYS A 304 10.00 8.60 -23.81
C CYS A 304 11.29 8.99 -23.08
N HIS A 305 12.10 8.02 -22.68
CA HIS A 305 13.38 8.25 -21.99
C HIS A 305 14.38 9.02 -22.85
N ALA A 306 14.40 8.83 -24.16
CA ALA A 306 15.24 9.60 -25.09
C ALA A 306 14.90 11.11 -25.10
N HIS A 307 13.66 11.47 -24.74
CA HIS A 307 13.23 12.85 -24.52
C HIS A 307 13.41 13.33 -23.06
N GLY A 308 13.95 12.49 -22.17
CA GLY A 308 14.04 12.76 -20.74
C GLY A 308 12.71 12.68 -19.99
N ILE A 309 11.70 12.02 -20.58
CA ILE A 309 10.34 11.91 -20.04
C ILE A 309 10.18 10.54 -19.38
N LYS A 310 9.74 10.51 -18.12
CA LYS A 310 9.44 9.27 -17.40
C LYS A 310 8.14 8.62 -17.88
N VAL A 311 8.00 7.30 -17.68
CA VAL A 311 6.77 6.57 -18.04
C VAL A 311 6.10 6.02 -16.80
N PHE A 312 4.91 6.54 -16.52
CA PHE A 312 3.97 6.03 -15.53
C PHE A 312 2.90 5.23 -16.28
N SER A 313 2.34 4.22 -15.65
CA SER A 313 1.23 3.48 -16.27
C SER A 313 0.32 2.81 -15.24
N ASP A 314 -0.97 2.86 -15.54
CA ASP A 314 -2.05 2.24 -14.79
C ASP A 314 -2.24 0.77 -15.18
N ALA A 315 -1.78 -0.15 -14.33
CA ALA A 315 -1.91 -1.59 -14.54
C ALA A 315 -3.29 -2.16 -14.18
N LEU A 316 -4.29 -1.31 -13.97
CA LEU A 316 -5.55 -1.62 -13.29
C LEU A 316 -6.34 -2.79 -13.89
N GLY A 317 -7.12 -3.47 -13.05
CA GLY A 317 -8.05 -4.52 -13.45
C GLY A 317 -7.35 -5.77 -13.98
N ALA A 318 -7.59 -6.13 -15.25
CA ALA A 318 -7.07 -7.37 -15.83
C ALA A 318 -5.54 -7.41 -15.95
N ASN A 319 -4.88 -6.25 -15.81
CA ASN A 319 -3.44 -6.10 -15.94
C ASN A 319 -2.66 -6.25 -14.62
N GLU A 320 -3.35 -6.47 -13.49
CA GLU A 320 -2.75 -6.49 -12.15
C GLU A 320 -2.18 -7.86 -11.75
N LYS A 321 -1.34 -8.42 -12.62
CA LYS A 321 -0.71 -9.74 -12.48
C LYS A 321 0.80 -9.62 -12.33
N ILE A 322 1.38 -10.56 -11.59
CA ILE A 322 2.83 -10.59 -11.31
C ILE A 322 3.63 -10.59 -12.62
N GLU A 323 3.22 -11.37 -13.62
CA GLU A 323 3.93 -11.50 -14.89
C GLU A 323 3.92 -10.19 -15.68
N GLN A 324 2.80 -9.45 -15.65
CA GLN A 324 2.66 -8.16 -16.32
C GLN A 324 3.50 -7.09 -15.63
N TYR A 325 3.54 -7.08 -14.30
CA TYR A 325 4.46 -6.21 -13.56
C TYR A 325 5.92 -6.53 -13.88
N GLN A 326 6.32 -7.80 -13.88
CA GLN A 326 7.69 -8.17 -14.24
C GLN A 326 8.06 -7.72 -15.65
N GLN A 327 7.15 -7.88 -16.61
CA GLN A 327 7.38 -7.43 -17.97
C GLN A 327 7.59 -5.91 -18.06
N ALA A 328 6.75 -5.13 -17.38
CA ALA A 328 6.89 -3.67 -17.34
C ALA A 328 8.21 -3.23 -16.67
N LEU A 329 8.62 -3.92 -15.59
CA LEU A 329 9.91 -3.71 -14.93
C LEU A 329 11.09 -4.02 -15.86
N GLU A 330 11.02 -5.11 -16.63
CA GLU A 330 12.04 -5.46 -17.63
C GLU A 330 12.15 -4.44 -18.77
N TRP A 331 11.03 -3.82 -19.14
CA TRP A 331 11.01 -2.74 -20.12
C TRP A 331 11.49 -1.40 -19.56
N GLY A 332 11.70 -1.28 -18.25
CA GLY A 332 12.24 -0.09 -17.61
C GLY A 332 11.19 0.97 -17.23
N ILE A 333 9.95 0.57 -16.93
CA ILE A 333 8.91 1.49 -16.45
C ILE A 333 9.38 2.28 -15.21
N ASP A 334 9.05 3.57 -15.11
CA ASP A 334 9.45 4.41 -13.96
C ASP A 334 8.50 4.29 -12.78
N LEU A 335 7.18 4.14 -13.03
CA LEU A 335 6.17 4.01 -12.00
C LEU A 335 5.03 3.10 -12.45
N ILE A 336 4.62 2.19 -11.57
CA ILE A 336 3.41 1.37 -11.74
C ILE A 336 2.33 1.87 -10.78
N GLN A 337 1.17 2.22 -11.32
CA GLN A 337 -0.03 2.50 -10.53
C GLN A 337 -0.92 1.25 -10.45
N THR A 338 -1.39 0.92 -9.24
CA THR A 338 -2.09 -0.34 -8.96
C THR A 338 -3.03 -0.23 -7.76
N ASP A 339 -4.03 -1.12 -7.73
CA ASP A 339 -4.88 -1.43 -6.58
C ASP A 339 -4.26 -2.57 -5.72
N HIS A 340 -3.28 -3.31 -6.26
CA HIS A 340 -2.64 -4.49 -5.68
C HIS A 340 -1.11 -4.32 -5.44
N PRO A 341 -0.69 -3.41 -4.55
CA PRO A 341 0.72 -3.05 -4.37
C PRO A 341 1.62 -4.20 -3.91
N LEU A 342 1.13 -5.09 -3.04
CA LEU A 342 1.92 -6.24 -2.60
C LEU A 342 2.25 -7.21 -3.74
N ARG A 343 1.43 -7.27 -4.81
CA ARG A 343 1.75 -8.05 -6.00
C ARG A 343 2.90 -7.42 -6.79
N VAL A 344 2.98 -6.09 -6.83
CA VAL A 344 4.11 -5.36 -7.42
C VAL A 344 5.39 -5.63 -6.61
N TYR A 345 5.34 -5.59 -5.28
CA TYR A 345 6.49 -5.95 -4.43
C TYR A 345 6.92 -7.39 -4.64
N ARG A 346 5.97 -8.32 -4.79
CA ARG A 346 6.29 -9.71 -5.15
C ARG A 346 6.96 -9.81 -6.52
N ALA A 347 6.46 -9.10 -7.52
CA ALA A 347 7.07 -9.04 -8.84
C ALA A 347 8.49 -8.49 -8.78
N MET A 348 8.73 -7.40 -8.05
CA MET A 348 10.06 -6.82 -7.81
C MET A 348 11.00 -7.78 -7.06
N ALA A 349 10.49 -8.53 -6.07
CA ALA A 349 11.28 -9.50 -5.34
C ALA A 349 11.73 -10.66 -6.24
N LEU A 350 10.87 -11.12 -7.14
CA LEU A 350 11.18 -12.15 -8.13
C LEU A 350 12.06 -11.62 -9.28
N HIS A 351 11.93 -10.34 -9.60
CA HIS A 351 12.75 -9.66 -10.59
C HIS A 351 14.23 -9.61 -10.16
N GLY A 352 15.12 -10.09 -11.02
CA GLY A 352 16.56 -10.22 -10.75
C GLY A 352 17.00 -11.52 -10.08
N MET A 353 16.10 -12.32 -9.47
CA MET A 353 16.46 -13.64 -8.92
C MET A 353 16.81 -14.65 -10.03
N SER A 354 16.26 -14.50 -11.23
CA SER A 354 16.60 -15.31 -12.40
C SER A 354 18.04 -15.05 -12.89
N ALA A 355 18.51 -13.81 -12.82
CA ALA A 355 19.87 -13.44 -13.22
C ALA A 355 20.94 -13.96 -12.23
N GLU A 356 20.59 -14.07 -10.94
CA GLU A 356 21.49 -14.58 -9.90
C GLU A 356 21.57 -16.12 -9.91
N LYS A 357 20.46 -16.81 -10.24
CA LYS A 357 20.45 -18.26 -10.48
C LYS A 357 21.12 -18.69 -11.79
N ALA A 358 21.24 -17.80 -12.78
CA ALA A 358 21.99 -18.06 -14.02
C ALA A 358 23.50 -17.81 -13.87
N ARG A 359 23.93 -17.23 -12.74
CA ARG A 359 25.34 -16.95 -12.41
C ARG A 359 25.93 -17.92 -11.37
N LYS A 360 25.12 -18.82 -10.82
CA LYS A 360 25.53 -19.96 -9.99
C LYS A 360 25.26 -21.24 -10.77
#